data_AF-A0A0S7ZY78-F1
#
_entry.id   AF-A0A0S7ZY78-F1
#
_cell.length_a   1.000
_cell.length_b   1.000
_cell.length_c   1.000
_cell.angle_alpha   90.00
_cell.angle_beta   90.00
_cell.angle_gamma   90.00
#
_symmetry.space_group_name_H-M   'P 1'
#
loop_
_entity.id
_entity.type
_entity.pdbx_description
1 polymer ?
#
loop_
_entity_poly.entity_id
_entity_poly.type
_entity_poly.pdbx_seq_one_letter_code
_entity_poly.pdbx_strand_id
1 'polypeptide(L)' 'MNPDLQKLHPYPFEKLMQLKAGIAPPADKPHIALSIGEPKHAPPEFVKKEMLKQLDRMGSYPLSKGIGELREAIIQWLV' A
#
# COMPACT_ATOMS: atom_id res chain seq x y z
N MET A 1 10.50 9.42 27.28
CA MET A 1 10.41 9.43 25.79
C MET A 1 11.38 8.39 25.26
N ASN A 2 11.02 7.55 24.28
CA ASN A 2 11.91 6.49 23.76
C ASN A 2 13.05 7.09 22.90
N PRO A 3 14.33 6.96 23.30
CA PRO A 3 15.46 7.53 22.55
C PRO A 3 15.67 6.89 21.17
N ASP A 4 15.19 5.66 20.95
CA ASP A 4 15.32 4.96 19.67
C ASP A 4 14.49 5.60 18.55
N LEU A 5 13.47 6.41 18.88
CA LEU A 5 12.70 7.15 17.88
C LEU A 5 13.58 8.14 17.11
N GLN A 6 14.67 8.63 17.69
CA GLN A 6 15.61 9.54 17.01
C GLN A 6 16.44 8.83 15.93
N LYS A 7 16.49 7.49 15.94
CA LYS A 7 17.21 6.68 14.95
C LYS A 7 16.38 6.43 13.69
N LEU A 8 15.09 6.80 13.70
CA LEU A 8 14.22 6.64 12.54
C LEU A 8 14.64 7.62 11.44
N HIS A 9 14.62 7.13 10.19
CA HIS A 9 14.83 7.98 9.03
C HIS A 9 13.50 8.50 8.51
N PRO A 10 13.47 9.72 7.94
CA PRO A 10 12.29 10.22 7.23
C PRO A 10 12.01 9.37 6.00
N TYR A 11 10.75 9.33 5.58
CA TYR A 11 10.35 8.56 4.41
C TYR A 11 11.08 9.03 3.14
N PRO A 12 11.36 8.14 2.17
CA PRO A 12 12.08 8.51 0.95
C PRO A 12 11.46 9.68 0.17
N PHE A 13 10.12 9.82 0.16
CA PHE A 13 9.44 10.93 -0.51
C PHE A 13 9.65 12.28 0.19
N GLU A 14 9.84 12.29 1.51
CA GLU A 14 10.16 13.52 2.26
C GLU A 14 11.57 13.98 1.91
N LYS A 15 12.53 13.05 1.80
CA LYS A 15 13.89 13.34 1.32
C LYS A 15 13.85 13.91 -0.10
N LEU A 16 13.02 13.35 -0.98
CA LEU A 16 12.83 13.87 -2.34
C LEU A 16 12.19 15.26 -2.36
N MET A 17 11.25 15.54 -1.46
CA MET A 17 10.64 16.86 -1.32
C MET A 17 11.67 17.90 -0.87
N GLN A 18 12.50 17.56 0.12
CA GLN A 18 13.61 18.40 0.56
C GLN A 18 14.61 18.68 -0.57
N LEU A 19 14.94 17.66 -1.37
CA LEU A 19 15.83 17.82 -2.51
C LEU A 19 15.26 18.77 -3.59
N LYS A 20 13.93 18.83 -3.72
CA LYS A 20 13.23 19.72 -4.67
C LYS A 20 12.94 21.12 -4.10
N ALA A 21 13.24 21.37 -2.83
CA ALA A 21 12.89 22.62 -2.17
C ALA A 21 13.51 23.83 -2.89
N GLY A 22 12.69 24.84 -3.19
CA GLY A 22 13.11 26.04 -3.90
C GLY A 22 13.19 25.92 -5.43
N ILE A 23 12.93 24.75 -6.01
CA ILE A 23 12.91 24.55 -7.46
C ILE A 23 11.49 24.76 -7.99
N ALA A 24 11.33 25.69 -8.94
CA ALA A 24 10.08 25.90 -9.65
C ALA A 24 10.07 25.09 -10.97
N PRO A 25 9.14 24.14 -11.17
CA PRO A 25 8.98 23.48 -12.46
C PRO A 25 8.36 24.43 -13.51
N PRO A 26 8.50 24.13 -14.82
CA PRO A 26 7.82 24.88 -15.87
C PRO A 26 6.30 24.89 -15.66
N ALA A 27 5.69 26.07 -15.70
CA ALA A 27 4.26 26.27 -15.41
C ALA A 27 3.33 25.72 -16.50
N ASP A 28 3.84 25.53 -17.70
CA ASP A 28 3.13 25.07 -18.89
C ASP A 28 3.06 23.53 -19.00
N LYS A 29 3.68 22.80 -18.07
CA LYS A 29 3.81 21.33 -18.15
C LYS A 29 3.12 20.62 -16.99
N PRO A 30 2.33 19.57 -17.27
CA PRO A 30 1.76 18.74 -16.21
C PRO A 30 2.84 17.97 -15.47
N HIS A 31 2.64 17.76 -14.17
CA HIS A 31 3.55 16.97 -13.35
C HIS A 31 3.42 15.47 -13.66
N ILE A 32 4.55 14.80 -13.89
CA ILE A 32 4.62 13.34 -14.05
C ILE A 32 5.29 12.74 -12.82
N ALA A 33 4.51 12.08 -11.96
CA ALA A 33 4.98 11.49 -10.72
C ALA A 33 5.49 10.06 -10.94
N LEU A 34 6.75 9.91 -11.34
CA LEU A 34 7.44 8.61 -11.48
C LEU A 34 8.26 8.20 -10.24
N SER A 35 8.25 9.04 -9.20
CA SER A 35 9.05 8.82 -8.00
C SER A 35 8.40 7.91 -6.95
N ILE A 36 7.15 7.49 -7.16
CA ILE A 36 6.39 6.65 -6.24
C ILE A 36 5.93 5.41 -7.01
N GLY A 37 6.32 4.23 -6.53
CA GLY A 37 6.00 2.94 -7.16
C GLY A 37 4.64 2.36 -6.76
N GLU A 38 3.72 3.19 -6.28
CA GLU A 38 2.40 2.74 -5.85
C GLU A 38 1.42 2.71 -7.04
N PRO A 39 0.68 1.61 -7.24
CA PRO A 39 -0.30 1.52 -8.32
C PRO A 39 -1.45 2.49 -8.08
N LYS A 40 -1.85 3.22 -9.13
CA LYS A 40 -3.01 4.13 -9.11
C LYS A 40 -4.28 3.53 -9.74
N HIS A 41 -4.22 2.28 -10.16
CA HIS A 41 -5.34 1.61 -10.81
C HIS A 41 -6.41 1.24 -9.79
N ALA A 42 -7.68 1.36 -10.20
CA ALA A 42 -8.79 0.88 -9.39
C ALA A 42 -8.65 -0.64 -9.20
N PRO A 43 -8.94 -1.17 -7.99
CA PRO A 43 -8.94 -2.60 -7.77
C PRO A 43 -10.09 -3.27 -8.58
N PRO A 44 -9.91 -4.52 -9.02
CA PRO A 44 -10.94 -5.24 -9.77
C PRO A 44 -12.26 -5.36 -8.98
N GLU A 45 -13.40 -5.19 -9.67
CA GLU A 45 -14.73 -5.16 -9.03
C GLU A 45 -15.10 -6.47 -8.33
N PHE A 46 -14.61 -7.62 -8.81
CA PHE A 46 -14.91 -8.90 -8.19
C PHE A 46 -14.35 -9.01 -6.77
N VAL A 47 -13.20 -8.38 -6.49
CA VAL A 47 -12.58 -8.37 -5.16
C VAL A 47 -13.49 -7.66 -4.17
N LYS A 48 -13.99 -6.48 -4.54
CA LYS A 48 -14.93 -5.71 -3.71
C LYS A 48 -16.20 -6.50 -3.44
N LYS A 49 -16.78 -7.12 -4.47
CA LYS A 49 -17.99 -7.94 -4.36
C LYS A 49 -17.80 -9.12 -3.42
N GLU A 50 -16.65 -9.80 -3.50
CA GLU A 50 -16.39 -10.95 -2.62
C GLU A 50 -16.16 -10.51 -1.16
N MET A 51 -15.45 -9.40 -0.93
CA MET A 51 -15.34 -8.84 0.43
C MET A 51 -16.71 -8.51 1.05
N LEU A 52 -17.60 -7.90 0.27
CA LEU A 52 -18.96 -7.56 0.73
C LEU A 52 -19.79 -8.80 1.09
N LYS A 53 -19.66 -9.90 0.33
CA LYS A 53 -20.36 -11.16 0.62
C LYS A 53 -19.90 -11.82 1.91
N GLN A 54 -18.65 -11.62 2.33
CA GLN A 54 -18.05 -12.27 3.49
C GLN A 54 -18.17 -11.43 4.78
N LEU A 55 -18.90 -10.30 4.75
CA LEU A 55 -19.02 -9.36 5.87
C LEU A 55 -19.60 -9.99 7.14
N ASP A 56 -20.47 -11.00 7.02
CA ASP A 56 -21.06 -11.70 8.18
C ASP A 56 -20.02 -12.42 9.05
N ARG A 57 -18.80 -12.62 8.53
CA ARG A 57 -17.69 -13.22 9.27
C ARG A 57 -16.91 -12.18 10.09
N MET A 58 -17.21 -10.89 9.94
CA MET A 58 -16.62 -9.83 10.76
C MET A 58 -16.91 -10.07 12.25
N GLY A 59 -15.91 -9.83 13.10
CA GLY A 59 -15.99 -10.11 14.54
C GLY A 59 -15.48 -11.50 14.94
N SER A 60 -15.25 -12.40 13.99
CA SER A 60 -14.50 -13.64 14.24
C SER A 60 -13.02 -13.34 14.42
N TYR A 61 -12.37 -13.96 15.42
CA TYR A 61 -10.94 -13.80 15.64
C TYR A 61 -10.15 -14.64 14.61
N PRO A 62 -9.41 -14.02 13.67
CA PRO A 62 -8.65 -14.78 12.69
C PRO A 62 -7.44 -15.46 13.35
N LEU A 63 -7.16 -16.70 12.94
CA LEU A 63 -5.91 -17.35 13.33
C LEU A 63 -4.74 -16.71 12.58
N SER A 64 -3.59 -16.54 13.24
CA SER A 64 -2.39 -15.94 12.63
C SER A 64 -1.90 -16.67 11.38
N LYS A 65 -2.21 -17.97 11.25
CA LYS A 65 -1.88 -18.78 10.07
C LYS A 65 -2.83 -18.59 8.86
N GLY A 66 -3.90 -17.82 9.03
CA GLY A 66 -4.99 -17.73 8.04
C GLY A 66 -5.87 -18.99 7.99
N ILE A 67 -6.86 -18.98 7.09
CA ILE A 67 -7.73 -20.14 6.83
C ILE A 67 -7.06 -21.12 5.86
N GLY A 68 -7.54 -22.37 5.83
CA GLY A 68 -6.96 -23.41 4.96
C GLY A 68 -7.09 -23.04 3.48
N GLU A 69 -8.26 -22.57 3.10
CA GLU A 69 -8.66 -22.18 1.75
C GLU A 69 -7.79 -21.05 1.18
N LEU A 70 -7.40 -20.09 2.03
CA LEU A 70 -6.50 -19.00 1.64
C LEU A 70 -5.11 -19.54 1.28
N ARG A 71 -4.58 -20.45 2.09
CA ARG A 71 -3.26 -21.03 1.84
C ARG A 71 -3.26 -21.91 0.61
N GLU A 72 -4.32 -22.69 0.39
CA GLU A 72 -4.50 -23.48 -0.83
C GLU A 72 -4.57 -22.57 -2.08
N ALA A 73 -5.34 -21.49 -2.04
CA ALA A 73 -5.41 -20.53 -3.14
C ALA A 73 -4.06 -19.86 -3.43
N ILE A 74 -3.27 -19.54 -2.40
CA ILE A 74 -1.90 -19.02 -2.55
C ILE A 74 -0.99 -20.06 -3.21
N ILE A 75 -1.07 -21.33 -2.80
CA ILE A 75 -0.28 -22.43 -3.40
C ILE A 75 -0.62 -22.56 -4.89
N GLN A 76 -1.90 -22.59 -5.23
CA GLN A 76 -2.37 -22.71 -6.61
C GLN A 76 -1.96 -21.52 -7.49
N TRP A 77 -1.79 -20.33 -6.91
CA TRP A 77 -1.31 -19.15 -7.64
C TRP A 77 0.20 -19.17 -7.89
N LEU A 78 0.98 -19.79 -7.00
CA LEU A 78 2.45 -19.85 -7.11
C LEU A 78 2.96 -20.86 -8.14
N VAL A 79 2.12 -21.80 -8.58
CA VAL A 79 2.44 -22.86 -9.56
C VAL A 79 2.00 -22.44 -10.96
#